data_AF-A0A2S1ERB1-F1
#
_entry.id   AF-A0A2S1ERB1-F1
#
_cell.length_a   1.000
_cell.length_b   1.000
_cell.length_c   1.000
_cell.angle_alpha   90.00
_cell.angle_beta   90.00
_cell.angle_gamma   90.00
#
_symmetry.space_group_name_H-M   'P 1'
#
loop_
_entity.id
_entity.type
_entity.pdbx_description
1 polymer ?
#
loop_
_entity_poly.entity_id
_entity_poly.type
_entity_poly.pdbx_seq_one_letter_code
_entity_poly.pdbx_strand_id
1 'polypeptide(L)' 'MEEKILGFITSLFGKRQYVCPFCHEHYTFSAMHARKLADKDGQIHCYYCRKVLQQLH' A
#
# COMPACT_ATOMS: atom_id res chain seq x y z
N MET A 1 -28.34 -13.95 2.40
CA MET A 1 -27.08 -13.89 3.17
C MET A 1 -25.90 -13.81 2.19
N GLU A 2 -25.95 -12.93 1.19
CA GLU A 2 -24.96 -12.90 0.08
C GLU A 2 -24.25 -11.55 -0.05
N GLU A 3 -24.62 -10.56 0.77
CA GLU A 3 -24.06 -9.20 0.67
C GLU A 3 -22.71 -9.05 1.40
N LYS A 4 -22.35 -10.00 2.26
CA LYS A 4 -21.06 -9.97 2.96
C LYS A 4 -19.90 -10.46 2.10
N ILE A 5 -20.14 -11.36 1.14
CA ILE A 5 -19.05 -11.97 0.37
C ILE A 5 -18.37 -10.92 -0.52
N LEU A 6 -19.13 -10.05 -1.17
CA LEU A 6 -18.61 -8.99 -2.05
C LEU A 6 -17.70 -7.97 -1.30
N GLY A 7 -18.01 -7.68 -0.03
CA GLY A 7 -17.19 -6.82 0.84
C GLY A 7 -15.83 -7.43 1.22
N PHE A 8 -15.74 -8.76 1.27
CA PHE A 8 -14.48 -9.47 1.55
C PHE A 8 -13.59 -9.60 0.32
N ILE A 9 -14.15 -9.87 -0.87
CA ILE A 9 -13.38 -9.94 -2.13
C ILE A 9 -12.85 -8.56 -2.55
N THR A 10 -13.61 -7.50 -2.32
CA THR A 10 -13.14 -6.11 -2.54
C THR A 10 -12.07 -5.67 -1.55
N SER A 11 -12.07 -6.21 -0.32
CA SER A 11 -11.03 -5.95 0.68
C SER A 11 -9.71 -6.67 0.38
N LEU A 12 -9.75 -7.77 -0.39
CA LEU A 12 -8.55 -8.51 -0.81
C LEU A 12 -7.86 -7.86 -2.02
N PHE A 13 -8.62 -7.29 -2.96
CA PHE A 13 -8.08 -6.63 -4.16
C PHE A 13 -7.46 -5.24 -3.92
N GLY A 14 -7.66 -4.68 -2.72
CA GLY A 14 -7.30 -3.29 -2.44
C GLY A 14 -5.94 -3.10 -1.76
N LYS A 15 -5.27 -4.13 -1.26
CA LYS A 15 -4.06 -3.97 -0.44
C LYS A 15 -2.81 -4.12 -1.29
N ARG A 16 -2.03 -3.05 -1.38
CA ARG A 16 -0.72 -3.02 -2.03
C ARG A 16 0.35 -3.14 -0.95
N GLN A 17 1.27 -4.06 -1.18
CA GLN A 17 2.43 -4.21 -0.32
C GLN A 17 3.56 -3.35 -0.88
N TYR A 18 4.34 -2.78 0.02
CA TYR A 18 5.46 -1.93 -0.30
C TYR A 18 6.64 -2.32 0.58
N VAL A 19 7.84 -2.20 0.06
CA VAL A 19 9.08 -2.46 0.79
C VAL A 19 10.03 -1.31 0.63
N CYS A 20 10.72 -0.92 1.70
CA CYS A 20 11.85 -0.03 1.58
C CYS A 20 13.11 -0.84 1.24
N PRO A 21 13.78 -0.61 0.10
CA PRO A 21 15.00 -1.34 -0.25
C PRO A 21 16.22 -1.00 0.62
N PHE A 22 16.10 -0.03 1.54
CA PHE A 22 17.20 0.42 2.41
C PHE A 22 17.10 -0.16 3.82
N CYS A 23 15.93 -0.07 4.46
CA CYS A 23 15.69 -0.65 5.79
C CYS A 23 15.00 -2.01 5.76
N HIS A 24 14.63 -2.50 4.56
CA HIS A 24 13.86 -3.74 4.36
C HIS A 24 12.53 -3.79 5.10
N GLU A 25 11.96 -2.62 5.43
CA GLU A 25 10.70 -2.56 6.12
C GLU A 25 9.53 -2.73 5.17
N HIS A 26 8.59 -3.58 5.57
CA HIS A 26 7.39 -3.89 4.81
C HIS A 26 6.21 -3.04 5.27
N TYR A 27 5.52 -2.44 4.32
CA TYR A 27 4.31 -1.66 4.53
C TYR A 27 3.18 -2.28 3.73
N THR A 28 2.00 -2.35 4.34
CA THR A 28 0.78 -2.78 3.65
C THR A 28 -0.22 -1.65 3.67
N PHE A 29 -0.51 -1.09 2.51
CA PHE A 29 -1.46 0.01 2.37
C PHE A 29 -2.66 -0.41 1.53
N SER A 30 -3.85 0.00 1.93
CA SER A 30 -5.02 -0.05 1.04
C SER A 30 -4.84 0.94 -0.12
N ALA A 31 -5.43 0.70 -1.28
CA ALA A 31 -5.26 1.51 -2.48
C ALA A 31 -5.63 2.98 -2.27
N MET A 32 -6.70 3.26 -1.50
CA MET A 32 -7.04 4.63 -1.09
C MET A 32 -5.98 5.24 -0.18
N HIS A 33 -5.40 4.46 0.72
CA HIS A 33 -4.41 4.95 1.67
C HIS A 33 -3.07 5.24 0.99
N ALA A 34 -2.65 4.34 0.09
CA ALA A 34 -1.49 4.53 -0.78
C ALA A 34 -1.61 5.82 -1.62
N ARG A 35 -2.78 6.11 -2.18
CA ARG A 35 -3.02 7.36 -2.93
C ARG A 35 -2.95 8.62 -2.05
N LYS A 36 -3.40 8.56 -0.80
CA LYS A 36 -3.30 9.68 0.14
C LYS A 36 -1.87 9.91 0.63
N LEU A 37 -1.10 8.83 0.75
CA LEU A 37 0.27 8.86 1.26
C LEU A 37 1.31 9.13 0.16
N ALA A 38 0.92 8.93 -1.09
CA ALA A 38 1.75 9.22 -2.25
C ALA A 38 2.00 10.73 -2.38
N ASP A 39 3.23 11.09 -2.73
CA ASP A 39 3.61 12.47 -3.05
C ASP A 39 3.03 12.89 -4.42
N LYS A 40 3.35 14.10 -4.88
CA LYS A 40 2.87 14.67 -6.16
C LYS A 40 3.18 13.77 -7.37
N ASP A 41 4.28 13.02 -7.31
CA ASP A 41 4.70 12.05 -8.32
C ASP A 41 4.07 10.66 -8.16
N GLY A 42 3.17 10.45 -7.21
CA GLY A 42 2.55 9.14 -6.95
C GLY A 42 3.43 8.17 -6.17
N GLN A 43 4.55 8.66 -5.60
CA GLN A 43 5.53 7.84 -4.89
C GLN A 43 5.31 7.87 -3.38
N ILE A 44 5.38 6.72 -2.73
CA ILE A 44 5.27 6.62 -1.27
C ILE A 44 6.68 6.58 -0.68
N HIS A 45 6.93 7.34 0.38
CA HIS A 45 8.24 7.40 1.04
C HIS A 45 8.23 6.61 2.34
N CYS A 46 9.34 5.93 2.63
CA CYS A 46 9.58 5.29 3.92
C CYS A 46 9.63 6.33 5.04
N TYR A 47 8.98 6.06 6.17
CA TYR A 47 8.97 6.98 7.31
C TYR A 47 10.36 7.19 7.91
N TYR A 48 11.20 6.16 7.91
CA TYR A 48 12.54 6.21 8.50
C TYR A 48 13.59 6.70 7.51
N CYS A 49 13.65 6.07 6.32
CA CYS A 49 14.69 6.37 5.34
C CYS A 49 14.37 7.58 4.46
N ARG A 50 13.11 8.04 4.41
CA ARG A 50 12.56 9.01 3.44
C ARG A 50 12.81 8.65 1.97
N LYS A 51 13.22 7.42 1.70
CA LYS A 51 13.42 6.86 0.36
C LYS A 51 12.12 6.31 -0.18
N VAL A 52 12.00 6.29 -1.51
CA VAL A 52 10.82 5.75 -2.19
C VAL A 52 10.67 4.27 -1.87
N LEU A 53 9.46 3.89 -1.45
CA LEU A 53 9.06 2.51 -1.26
C LEU A 53 8.80 1.86 -2.62
N GLN A 54 9.25 0.63 -2.77
CA GLN A 54 8.95 -0.18 -3.95
C GLN A 54 7.68 -0.98 -3.70
N GLN A 55 6.74 -0.92 -4.64
CA GLN A 55 5.54 -1.74 -4.56
C GLN A 55 5.91 -3.20 -4.88
N LEU A 56 5.59 -4.11 -3.96
CA LEU A 56 5.63 -5.54 -4.18
C LEU A 56 4.34 -5.92 -4.93
N HIS A 57 4.50 -6.53 -6.11
CA HIS A 57 3.41 -6.92 -7.00
C HIS A 57 2.99 -8.37 -6.75
#